data_AF-A0A164Q337-F1
#
_entry.id   AF-A0A164Q337-F1
#
_cell.length_a   1.000
_cell.length_b   1.000
_cell.length_c   1.000
_cell.angle_alpha   90.00
_cell.angle_beta   90.00
_cell.angle_gamma   90.00
#
_symmetry.space_group_name_H-M   'P 1'
#
loop_
_entity.id
_entity.type
_entity.pdbx_description
1 polymer ?
#
loop_
_entity_poly.entity_id
_entity_poly.type
_entity_poly.pdbx_seq_one_letter_code
_entity_poly.pdbx_strand_id
1 'polypeptide(L)' 'MNNNNNNKSLLCLQINLQHCKIAFLNLSQVLVELDVDIALIQEPYAITNKFNNEFTYTKYS' A
#
# COMPACT_ATOMS: atom_id res chain seq x y z
N MET A 1 -42.41 0.90 -0.86
CA MET A 1 -41.22 1.60 -0.30
C MET A 1 -40.03 0.69 -0.51
N ASN A 2 -39.16 0.98 -1.49
CA ASN A 2 -37.93 0.22 -1.71
C ASN A 2 -36.83 0.81 -0.81
N ASN A 3 -36.40 0.05 0.19
CA ASN A 3 -35.26 0.40 1.02
C ASN A 3 -33.97 0.03 0.28
N ASN A 4 -33.46 0.95 -0.53
CA ASN A 4 -32.14 0.83 -1.14
C ASN A 4 -31.07 1.13 -0.07
N ASN A 5 -30.71 0.12 0.72
CA ASN A 5 -29.56 0.18 1.61
C ASN A 5 -28.27 0.05 0.78
N ASN A 6 -27.92 1.10 0.03
CA ASN A 6 -26.69 1.20 -0.75
C ASN A 6 -25.47 1.52 0.13
N ASN A 7 -25.40 0.93 1.32
CA ASN A 7 -24.29 1.14 2.24
C ASN A 7 -23.13 0.27 1.78
N LYS A 8 -22.32 0.77 0.83
CA LYS A 8 -21.04 0.15 0.50
C LYS A 8 -20.21 0.14 1.78
N SER A 9 -19.89 -1.05 2.28
CA SER A 9 -19.01 -1.21 3.44
C SER A 9 -17.59 -0.85 3.01
N LEU A 10 -16.90 -0.08 3.85
CA LEU A 10 -15.46 0.14 3.68
C LEU A 10 -14.72 -1.17 3.92
N LEU A 11 -13.84 -1.54 2.99
CA LEU A 11 -12.96 -2.68 3.13
C LEU A 11 -11.58 -2.21 3.61
N CYS A 12 -11.24 -2.63 4.83
CA CYS A 12 -9.94 -2.37 5.44
C CYS A 12 -9.11 -3.66 5.48
N LEU A 13 -7.84 -3.58 5.06
CA LEU A 13 -6.85 -4.66 5.16
C LEU A 13 -5.72 -4.25 6.11
N GLN A 14 -5.34 -5.12 7.03
CA GLN A 14 -4.09 -4.98 7.79
C GLN A 14 -3.19 -6.16 7.48
N ILE A 15 -1.95 -5.89 7.08
CA ILE A 15 -0.98 -6.90 6.69
C ILE A 15 0.43 -6.53 7.15
N ASN A 16 1.18 -7.53 7.62
CA ASN A 16 2.61 -7.44 7.88
C ASN A 16 3.33 -8.16 6.73
N LEU A 17 4.22 -7.45 6.02
CA LEU A 17 4.95 -8.00 4.88
C LEU A 17 6.26 -8.69 5.27
N GLN A 18 6.69 -8.60 6.53
CA GLN A 18 7.90 -9.23 7.07
C GLN A 18 9.15 -8.97 6.22
N HIS A 19 9.26 -7.75 5.67
CA HIS A 19 10.30 -7.37 4.71
C HIS A 19 10.41 -8.32 3.50
N CYS A 20 9.34 -9.02 3.11
CA CYS A 20 9.32 -9.94 1.98
C CYS A 20 9.19 -9.17 0.67
N LYS A 21 10.24 -9.23 -0.17
CA LYS A 21 10.27 -8.57 -1.49
C LYS A 21 9.12 -9.02 -2.40
N ILE A 22 8.85 -10.32 -2.44
CA ILE A 22 7.82 -10.89 -3.33
C ILE A 22 6.43 -10.44 -2.87
N ALA A 23 6.16 -10.47 -1.56
CA ALA A 23 4.90 -9.98 -1.01
C ALA A 23 4.69 -8.50 -1.34
N PHE A 24 5.73 -7.67 -1.22
CA PHE A 24 5.68 -6.26 -1.57
C PHE A 24 5.40 -6.03 -3.07
N LEU A 25 6.07 -6.77 -3.97
CA LEU A 25 5.86 -6.64 -5.42
C LEU A 25 4.43 -7.00 -5.84
N ASN A 26 3.83 -8.01 -5.21
CA ASN A 26 2.48 -8.47 -5.53
C ASN A 26 1.38 -7.68 -4.81
N LEU A 27 1.71 -6.89 -3.78
CA LEU A 27 0.71 -6.25 -2.93
C LEU A 27 -0.23 -5.34 -3.71
N SER A 28 0.29 -4.56 -4.67
CA SER A 28 -0.53 -3.64 -5.48
C SER A 28 -1.64 -4.34 -6.24
N GLN A 29 -1.34 -5.49 -6.86
CA GLN A 29 -2.32 -6.30 -7.57
C GLN A 29 -3.41 -6.81 -6.62
N VAL A 30 -3.01 -7.35 -5.46
CA VAL A 30 -3.94 -7.88 -4.45
C VAL A 30 -4.90 -6.79 -3.94
N LEU A 31 -4.40 -5.57 -3.68
CA LEU A 31 -5.24 -4.47 -3.20
C LEU A 31 -6.30 -4.06 -4.24
N VAL A 32 -5.94 -4.06 -5.52
CA VAL A 32 -6.86 -3.74 -6.62
C VAL A 32 -7.89 -4.85 -6.82
N GLU A 33 -7.45 -6.12 -6.84
CA GLU A 33 -8.35 -7.27 -7.04
C GLU A 33 -9.41 -7.40 -5.94
N LEU A 34 -9.06 -6.97 -4.72
CA LEU A 34 -9.96 -7.03 -3.57
C LEU A 34 -10.80 -5.77 -3.37
N ASP A 35 -10.64 -4.71 -4.17
CA ASP A 35 -11.29 -3.39 -3.97
C ASP A 35 -11.05 -2.85 -2.54
N VAL A 36 -9.81 -2.94 -2.06
CA VAL A 36 -9.45 -2.48 -0.70
C VAL A 36 -9.41 -0.96 -0.67
N ASP A 37 -10.23 -0.36 0.19
CA ASP A 37 -10.27 1.10 0.39
C ASP A 37 -9.09 1.58 1.24
N ILE A 38 -8.76 0.84 2.30
CA ILE A 38 -7.73 1.23 3.27
C ILE A 38 -6.82 0.04 3.58
N ALA A 39 -5.51 0.19 3.36
CA ALA A 39 -4.51 -0.82 3.73
C ALA A 39 -3.52 -0.29 4.78
N LEU A 40 -3.35 -1.03 5.87
CA LEU A 40 -2.36 -0.79 6.92
C LEU A 40 -1.22 -1.80 6.78
N ILE A 41 -0.05 -1.32 6.35
CA ILE A 41 1.11 -2.16 6.02
C ILE A 41 2.18 -2.04 7.10
N GLN A 42 2.62 -3.17 7.64
CA GLN A 42 3.70 -3.27 8.63
C GLN A 42 4.92 -4.00 8.04
N GLU A 43 6.12 -3.66 8.51
CA GLU A 43 7.41 -4.21 8.05
C GLU A 43 7.52 -4.31 6.51
N PRO A 44 7.35 -3.20 5.75
CA PRO A 44 7.45 -3.25 4.30
C PRO A 44 8.86 -3.63 3.84
N TYR A 45 8.97 -4.19 2.63
CA TYR A 45 10.27 -4.42 2.01
C TYR A 45 10.97 -3.08 1.77
N ALA A 46 12.14 -2.89 2.41
CA ALA A 46 12.92 -1.67 2.26
C ALA A 46 13.59 -1.64 0.88
N ILE A 47 13.10 -0.77 0.00
CA ILE A 47 13.86 -0.39 -1.20
C ILE A 47 14.95 0.57 -0.74
N THR A 48 16.13 0.03 -0.46
CA THR A 48 17.30 0.87 -0.30
C THR A 48 17.64 1.43 -1.68
N ASN A 49 17.31 2.70 -1.90
CA ASN A 49 17.84 3.44 -3.04
C ASN A 49 19.36 3.46 -2.90
N LYS A 50 20.08 2.65 -3.68
CA LYS A 50 21.54 2.73 -3.82
C LYS A 50 21.93 3.95 -4.66
N PHE A 51 21.37 5.12 -4.34
CA PHE A 51 21.82 6.41 -4.84
C PHE A 51 22.45 7.19 -3.70
N ASN A 52 23.45 6.58 -3.07
CA ASN A 52 24.41 7.28 -2.23
C ASN A 52 25.75 7.21 -2.95
N ASN A 53 25.92 8.13 -3.90
CA ASN A 53 27.14 8.88 -4.17
C ASN A 53 26.83 9.96 -5.21
N GLU A 54 25.94 10.90 -4.87
CA GLU A 54 26.10 12.33 -5.17
C GLU A 54 24.88 13.12 -4.70
N PHE A 55 25.18 14.23 -4.01
CA PHE A 55 24.30 15.19 -3.39
C PHE A 55 23.14 15.65 -4.28
N THR A 56 21.91 15.67 -3.76
CA THR A 56 21.08 16.90 -3.79
C THR A 56 19.86 16.80 -2.88
N TYR A 57 19.79 17.73 -1.92
CA TYR A 57 18.54 18.16 -1.33
C TYR A 57 17.73 18.89 -2.40
N THR A 58 16.61 18.34 -2.85
CA THR A 58 15.58 19.16 -3.50
C THR A 58 14.53 19.52 -2.46
N LYS A 59 14.83 20.61 -1.77
CA LYS A 59 13.83 21.51 -1.18
C LYS A 59 12.84 21.87 -2.28
N TYR A 60 11.55 21.60 -2.08
CA TYR A 60 10.52 22.17 -2.94
C TYR A 60 10.54 23.70 -2.76
N SER A 61 10.96 24.40 -3.82
CA SER A 61 10.68 25.81 -4.11
C SER A 61 9.82 25.85 -5.36
#